data_AF-A0A1I5IH63-F1
#
_entry.id   AF-A0A1I5IH63-F1
#
_cell.length_a   1.000
_cell.length_b   1.000
_cell.length_c   1.000
_cell.angle_alpha   90.00
_cell.angle_beta   90.00
_cell.angle_gamma   90.00
#
_symmetry.space_group_name_H-M   'P 1'
#
loop_
_entity.id
_entity.type
_entity.pdbx_description
1 polymer ?
#
loop_
_entity_poly.entity_id
_entity_poly.type
_entity_poly.pdbx_seq_one_letter_code
_entity_poly.pdbx_strand_id
1 'polypeptide(L)' 'MTAPEDPRARFRSLPEPVLPEDAVETVDATAAAPLETESDERDRFLREAGG' A
#
# COMPACT_ATOMS: atom_id res chain seq x y z
N MET A 1 -22.49 -24.79 -36.45
CA MET A 1 -21.51 -23.87 -37.06
C MET A 1 -21.48 -22.63 -36.20
N THR A 2 -20.42 -22.41 -35.43
CA THR A 2 -20.26 -21.21 -34.60
C THR A 2 -19.98 -20.03 -35.52
N ALA A 3 -20.70 -18.92 -35.36
CA ALA A 3 -20.45 -17.71 -36.15
C ALA A 3 -19.01 -17.23 -35.93
N PRO A 4 -18.32 -16.71 -36.95
CA PRO A 4 -17.00 -16.12 -36.76
C PRO A 4 -17.11 -14.94 -35.79
N GLU A 5 -16.24 -14.93 -34.76
CA GLU A 5 -16.19 -13.84 -33.78
C GLU A 5 -15.93 -12.50 -34.49
N ASP A 6 -16.72 -11.48 -34.13
CA ASP A 6 -16.52 -10.11 -34.64
C ASP A 6 -15.19 -9.54 -34.09
N PRO A 7 -14.19 -9.28 -34.95
CA PRO A 7 -12.88 -8.77 -34.51
C PRO A 7 -12.97 -7.39 -33.83
N ARG A 8 -14.07 -6.65 -34.03
CA ARG A 8 -14.29 -5.32 -33.43
C ARG A 8 -14.90 -5.39 -32.03
N ALA A 9 -15.37 -6.54 -31.56
CA ALA A 9 -15.98 -6.69 -30.24
C ALA A 9 -15.08 -6.22 -29.09
N ARG A 10 -13.76 -6.39 -29.24
CA ARG A 10 -12.72 -6.04 -28.27
C ARG A 10 -12.63 -4.54 -27.96
N PHE A 11 -13.08 -3.70 -28.89
CA PHE A 11 -12.99 -2.23 -28.78
C PHE A 11 -14.30 -1.58 -28.31
N ARG A 12 -15.35 -2.38 -28.04
CA ARG A 12 -16.65 -1.86 -27.57
C ARG A 12 -16.72 -1.70 -26.06
N SER A 13 -15.76 -2.25 -25.33
CA SER A 13 -15.60 -2.08 -23.89
C SER A 13 -14.34 -1.29 -23.60
N LEU A 14 -14.43 -0.38 -22.63
CA LEU A 14 -13.26 0.22 -22.03
C LEU A 14 -12.59 -0.78 -21.08
N PRO A 15 -11.26 -0.70 -20.90
CA PRO A 15 -10.58 -1.46 -19.86
C PRO A 15 -11.05 -1.03 -18.47
N GLU A 16 -10.81 -1.88 -17.48
CA GLU A 16 -11.09 -1.55 -16.08
C GLU A 16 -10.27 -0.31 -15.65
N PRO A 17 -10.86 0.65 -14.92
CA PRO A 17 -10.12 1.79 -14.40
C PRO A 17 -9.09 1.35 -13.36
N VAL A 18 -7.96 2.06 -13.35
CA VAL A 18 -6.96 1.91 -12.29
C VAL A 18 -7.49 2.59 -11.02
N LEU A 19 -7.59 1.85 -9.93
CA LEU A 19 -7.99 2.41 -8.64
C LEU A 19 -6.78 3.05 -7.93
N PRO A 20 -6.98 4.03 -7.03
CA PRO A 20 -5.88 4.64 -6.30
C PRO A 20 -4.98 3.65 -5.54
N GLU A 21 -5.58 2.58 -4.99
CA GLU A 21 -4.88 1.48 -4.33
C GLU A 21 -3.98 0.69 -5.28
N ASP A 22 -4.34 0.55 -6.55
CA ASP A 22 -3.52 -0.11 -7.56
C ASP A 22 -2.35 0.78 -8.02
N ALA A 23 -2.42 2.08 -7.75
CA ALA A 23 -1.43 3.08 -8.17
C ALA A 23 -0.33 3.30 -7.12
N VAL A 24 -0.44 2.72 -5.93
CA VAL A 24 0.51 2.91 -4.84
C VAL A 24 1.04 1.57 -4.33
N GLU A 25 2.30 1.54 -3.91
CA GLU A 25 2.86 0.40 -3.19
C GLU A 25 2.54 0.55 -1.70
N THR A 26 1.81 -0.40 -1.12
CA THR A 26 1.48 -0.39 0.31
C THR A 26 2.47 -1.23 1.10
N VAL A 27 3.02 -0.67 2.18
CA VAL A 27 3.80 -1.42 3.17
C VAL A 27 2.90 -1.76 4.35
N ASP A 28 3.02 -3.00 4.85
CA ASP A 28 2.33 -3.43 6.06
C ASP A 28 2.83 -2.63 7.27
N ALA A 29 1.96 -1.76 7.79
CA ALA A 29 2.25 -0.91 8.94
C ALA A 29 2.43 -1.71 10.25
N THR A 30 2.01 -2.98 10.30
CA THR A 30 2.21 -3.84 11.48
C THR A 30 3.61 -4.47 11.51
N ALA A 31 4.27 -4.57 10.35
CA ALA A 31 5.66 -5.05 10.23
C ALA A 31 6.69 -3.93 10.44
N ALA A 32 6.28 -2.66 10.28
CA ALA A 32 7.11 -1.52 10.60
C ALA A 32 7.23 -1.41 12.13
N ALA A 33 8.38 -1.84 12.67
CA ALA A 33 8.72 -1.54 14.06
C ALA A 33 8.58 -0.02 14.27
N PRO A 34 8.00 0.44 15.39
CA PRO A 34 7.92 1.86 15.67
C PRO A 34 9.34 2.44 15.61
N LEU A 35 9.52 3.44 14.75
CA LEU A 35 10.76 4.20 14.71
C LEU A 35 10.90 4.88 16.07
N GLU A 36 11.90 4.48 16.85
CA GLU A 36 12.19 5.16 18.10
C GLU A 36 12.48 6.62 17.78
N THR A 37 11.71 7.51 18.39
CA THR A 37 11.91 8.94 18.23
C THR A 37 12.93 9.42 19.26
N GLU A 38 13.56 10.56 19.00
CA GLU A 38 14.43 11.23 19.99
C GLU A 38 13.72 11.47 21.34
N SER A 39 12.39 11.63 21.32
CA SER A 39 11.58 11.75 22.53
C SER A 39 11.53 10.45 23.33
N ASP A 40 11.45 9.30 22.65
CA ASP A 40 11.45 7.97 23.29
C ASP A 40 12.80 7.67 23.94
N GLU A 41 13.90 8.07 23.30
CA GLU A 41 15.25 7.95 23.84
C GLU A 41 15.44 8.82 25.09
N ARG A 42 14.98 10.07 25.06
CA ARG A 42 15.04 10.99 26.21
C ARG A 42 14.25 10.45 27.39
N ASP A 43 13.05 9.96 27.16
CA ASP A 43 12.19 9.44 28.23
C ASP A 43 12.74 8.16 28.85
N ARG A 44 13.41 7.31 28.05
CA ARG A 44 14.20 6.18 28.55
C ARG A 44 15.35 6.65 29.44
N PHE A 45 16.16 7.59 28.95
CA PHE A 45 17.32 8.11 29.67
C PHE A 45 16.93 8.72 31.02
N LEU A 46 15.87 9.53 31.07
CA LEU A 46 15.38 10.14 32.31
C LEU A 46 14.89 9.10 33.33
N ARG A 47 14.27 8.00 32.86
CA ARG A 47 13.82 6.90 33.72
C ARG A 47 15.00 6.13 34.30
N GLU A 48 16.04 5.87 33.50
CA GLU A 48 17.26 5.18 33.95
C GLU A 48 18.07 6.03 34.95
N ALA A 49 18.13 7.35 34.73
CA ALA A 49 18.85 8.28 35.61
C ALA A 49 18.10 8.59 36.92
N GLY A 50 16.78 8.40 36.96
CA GLY A 50 15.92 8.70 38.11
C GLY A 50 15.67 7.53 39.07
N GLY A 51 16.41 6.42 38.93
CA GLY A 51 16.36 5.24 39.80
C GLY A 51 17.16 5.38 41.08
#